data_AF-A0A645B6K1-F1
#
_entry.id   AF-A0A645B6K1-F1
#
_cell.length_a   1.000
_cell.length_b   1.000
_cell.length_c   1.000
_cell.angle_alpha   90.00
_cell.angle_beta   90.00
_cell.angle_gamma   90.00
#
_symmetry.space_group_name_H-M   'P 1'
#
loop_
_entity.id
_entity.type
_entity.pdbx_description
1 polymer ?
#
loop_
_entity_poly.entity_id
_entity_poly.type
_entity_poly.pdbx_seq_one_letter_code
_entity_poly.pdbx_strand_id
1 'polypeptide(L)' 'MTVPITPKYGKLITVTFKALKELGGSGKNDEINEKAAELLDLPDEVLEFPHLNSSSISEVNYRLAWARTFLKKNMVP' A
#
# COMPACT_ATOMS: atom_id res chain seq x y z
N MET A 1 -17.21 14.99 -8.59
CA MET A 1 -15.93 14.51 -8.03
C MET A 1 -15.67 13.13 -8.60
N THR A 2 -14.56 12.95 -9.30
CA THR A 2 -14.12 11.65 -9.82
C THR A 2 -13.33 10.92 -8.74
N VAL A 3 -13.54 9.62 -8.60
CA VAL A 3 -12.71 8.76 -7.74
C VAL A 3 -11.34 8.65 -8.41
N PRO A 4 -10.22 8.95 -7.72
CA PRO A 4 -8.90 8.83 -8.32
C PRO A 4 -8.58 7.37 -8.63
N ILE A 5 -7.76 7.15 -9.66
CA ILE A 5 -7.42 5.80 -10.11
C ILE A 5 -6.44 5.19 -9.10
N THR A 6 -6.96 4.45 -8.13
CA THR A 6 -6.12 3.74 -7.15
C THR A 6 -5.53 2.47 -7.77
N PRO A 7 -4.23 2.17 -7.55
CA PRO A 7 -3.62 0.94 -8.01
C PRO A 7 -4.41 -0.32 -7.60
N LYS A 8 -4.42 -1.31 -8.50
CA LYS A 8 -5.09 -2.61 -8.26
C LYS A 8 -4.32 -3.43 -7.23
N TYR A 9 -5.04 -4.31 -6.51
CA TYR A 9 -4.47 -5.20 -5.49
C TYR A 9 -3.20 -5.94 -5.93
N GLY A 10 -3.18 -6.52 -7.13
CA GLY A 10 -2.00 -7.24 -7.63
C GLY A 10 -0.75 -6.35 -7.73
N LYS A 11 -0.90 -5.11 -8.21
CA LYS A 11 0.20 -4.13 -8.27
C LYS A 11 0.67 -3.75 -6.86
N LEU A 12 -0.27 -3.58 -5.93
CA LEU A 12 0.02 -3.27 -4.53
C LEU A 12 0.75 -4.41 -3.82
N ILE A 13 0.34 -5.67 -4.03
CA ILE A 13 1.08 -6.84 -3.54
C ILE A 13 2.53 -6.82 -4.02
N THR A 14 2.76 -6.64 -5.32
CA THR A 14 4.11 -6.63 -5.90
C THR A 14 4.96 -5.49 -5.32
N VAL A 15 4.42 -4.28 -5.21
CA VAL A 15 5.22 -3.16 -4.68
C VAL A 15 5.42 -3.27 -3.17
N THR A 16 4.47 -3.79 -2.40
CA THR A 16 4.66 -4.04 -0.96
C THR A 16 5.79 -5.04 -0.74
N PHE A 17 5.88 -6.09 -1.57
CA PHE A 17 7.01 -7.01 -1.51
C PHE A 17 8.35 -6.33 -1.85
N LYS A 18 8.37 -5.47 -2.86
CA LYS A 18 9.56 -4.69 -3.22
C LYS A 18 9.98 -3.75 -2.08
N ALA A 19 9.03 -3.01 -1.50
CA ALA A 19 9.25 -2.13 -0.36
C ALA A 19 9.85 -2.89 0.83
N LEU A 20 9.28 -4.06 1.17
CA LEU A 20 9.85 -4.92 2.21
C LEU A 20 11.30 -5.30 1.91
N LYS A 21 11.64 -5.66 0.67
CA LYS A 21 13.03 -5.98 0.30
C LYS A 21 13.97 -4.79 0.46
N GLU A 22 13.55 -3.59 0.04
CA GLU A 22 14.37 -2.38 0.17
C GLU A 22 14.54 -1.93 1.63
N LEU A 23 13.58 -2.24 2.50
CA LEU A 23 13.64 -2.00 3.94
C LEU A 23 14.40 -3.09 4.73
N GLY A 24 15.04 -4.06 4.05
CA GLY A 24 15.80 -5.12 4.72
C GLY A 24 14.97 -6.32 5.15
N GLY A 25 13.79 -6.52 4.56
CA GLY A 25 12.90 -7.67 4.76
C GLY A 25 11.81 -7.46 5.81
N SER A 26 11.82 -6.33 6.52
CA SER A 26 10.83 -5.97 7.53
C SER A 26 10.70 -4.44 7.62
N GLY A 27 9.64 -3.94 8.22
CA GLY A 27 9.42 -2.51 8.43
C GLY A 27 8.13 -2.25 9.20
N LYS A 28 7.97 -1.04 9.72
CA LYS A 28 6.68 -0.59 10.27
C LYS A 28 5.68 -0.41 9.12
N ASN A 29 4.40 -0.46 9.45
CA ASN A 29 3.33 -0.33 8.46
C ASN A 29 3.44 0.96 7.65
N ASP A 30 3.74 2.09 8.32
CA ASP A 30 3.84 3.39 7.66
C ASP A 30 5.09 3.48 6.79
N GLU A 31 6.24 2.99 7.26
CA GLU A 31 7.49 2.91 6.46
C GLU A 31 7.29 2.08 5.18
N ILE A 32 6.57 0.95 5.28
CA ILE A 32 6.25 0.11 4.12
C ILE A 32 5.30 0.83 3.16
N ASN A 33 4.28 1.52 3.69
CA ASN A 33 3.32 2.26 2.89
C ASN A 33 3.98 3.45 2.16
N GLU A 34 4.80 4.24 2.87
CA GLU A 34 5.57 5.36 2.32
C GLU A 34 6.51 4.88 1.21
N LYS A 35 7.29 3.82 1.48
CA LYS A 35 8.17 3.25 0.45
C LYS A 35 7.40 2.71 -0.75
N ALA A 36 6.23 2.10 -0.54
CA ALA A 36 5.39 1.62 -1.64
C ALA A 36 4.79 2.76 -2.47
N ALA A 37 4.41 3.88 -1.84
CA ALA A 37 3.94 5.08 -2.50
C ALA A 37 5.05 5.73 -3.35
N GLU A 38 6.25 5.88 -2.77
CA GLU A 38 7.46 6.37 -3.46
C GLU A 38 7.80 5.50 -4.67
N LEU A 39 7.82 4.18 -4.51
CA LEU A 39 8.13 3.23 -5.59
C LEU A 39 7.11 3.21 -6.74
N LEU A 40 5.88 3.68 -6.49
CA LEU A 40 4.84 3.80 -7.49
C LEU A 40 4.66 5.22 -8.01
N ASP A 41 5.38 6.20 -7.45
CA ASP A 41 5.21 7.63 -7.74
C ASP A 41 3.73 8.06 -7.61
N LEU A 42 3.11 7.69 -6.48
CA LEU A 42 1.69 7.98 -6.27
C LEU A 42 1.47 9.47 -5.99
N PRO A 43 0.51 10.11 -6.68
CA PRO A 43 0.18 11.50 -6.41
C PRO A 43 -0.61 11.64 -5.10
N ASP A 44 -0.52 12.82 -4.48
CA ASP A 44 -1.19 13.14 -3.22
C ASP A 44 -2.70 12.88 -3.29
N GLU A 45 -3.34 13.13 -4.43
CA GLU A 45 -4.76 12.86 -4.62
C GLU A 45 -5.15 11.39 -4.38
N VAL A 46 -4.24 10.44 -4.62
CA VAL A 46 -4.45 9.01 -4.35
C VAL A 46 -4.11 8.69 -2.89
N LEU A 47 -3.06 9.32 -2.35
CA LEU A 47 -2.59 9.10 -0.99
C LEU A 47 -3.57 9.62 0.06
N GLU A 48 -4.27 10.71 -0.23
CA GLU A 48 -5.22 11.37 0.64
C GLU A 48 -6.67 10.93 0.39
N PHE A 49 -6.94 10.18 -0.69
CA PHE A 49 -8.32 9.76 -0.99
C PHE A 49 -8.86 8.80 0.07
N PRO A 50 -9.91 9.17 0.82
CA PRO A 50 -10.38 8.38 1.96
C PRO A 50 -10.94 7.03 1.54
N HIS A 51 -10.74 6.01 2.37
CA HIS A 51 -11.44 4.73 2.24
C HIS A 51 -12.92 4.91 2.61
N LEU A 52 -13.80 4.12 2.01
CA LEU A 52 -15.25 4.18 2.23
C LEU A 52 -15.60 4.25 3.72
N ASN A 53 -16.32 5.29 4.11
CA ASN A 53 -16.78 5.55 5.49
C ASN A 53 -15.66 5.63 6.55
N SER A 54 -14.41 5.86 6.14
CA SER A 54 -13.29 6.07 7.05
C SER A 54 -12.50 7.32 6.67
N SER A 55 -12.45 8.29 7.58
CA SER A 55 -11.64 9.50 7.42
C SER A 55 -10.20 9.33 7.93
N SER A 56 -9.89 8.21 8.59
CA SER A 56 -8.59 7.98 9.22
C SER A 56 -7.62 7.14 8.38
N ILE A 57 -8.09 6.56 7.26
CA ILE A 57 -7.24 5.80 6.33
C ILE A 57 -7.65 6.07 4.90
N SER A 58 -6.66 6.23 4.02
CA SER A 58 -6.90 6.33 2.58
C SER A 58 -7.19 4.97 1.95
N GLU A 59 -7.88 4.98 0.82
CA GLU A 59 -8.21 3.78 0.04
C GLU A 59 -6.94 3.00 -0.32
N VAL A 60 -5.86 3.68 -0.70
CA VAL A 60 -4.60 3.03 -1.04
C VAL A 60 -3.92 2.40 0.19
N ASN A 61 -3.93 3.07 1.34
CA ASN A 61 -3.36 2.54 2.57
C ASN A 61 -4.16 1.35 3.11
N TYR A 62 -5.49 1.35 2.94
CA TYR A 62 -6.32 0.18 3.22
C TYR A 62 -5.91 -1.02 2.34
N ARG A 63 -5.76 -0.81 1.03
CA ARG A 63 -5.33 -1.87 0.10
C ARG A 63 -3.91 -2.36 0.37
N LEU A 64 -2.99 -1.47 0.77
CA LEU A 64 -1.63 -1.83 1.19
C LEU A 64 -1.63 -2.66 2.48
N ALA A 65 -2.53 -2.37 3.44
CA ALA A 65 -2.71 -3.21 4.62
C ALA A 65 -3.17 -4.63 4.27
N TRP A 66 -4.06 -4.75 3.28
CA TRP A 66 -4.46 -6.05 2.73
C TRP A 66 -3.29 -6.76 2.03
N ALA A 67 -2.52 -6.05 1.22
CA ALA A 67 -1.32 -6.60 0.56
C ALA A 67 -0.30 -7.16 1.56
N ARG A 68 -0.02 -6.44 2.65
CA ARG A 68 0.84 -6.92 3.75
C ARG A 68 0.30 -8.21 4.39
N THR A 69 -1.00 -8.27 4.66
CA THR A 69 -1.66 -9.47 5.20
C THR A 69 -1.59 -10.65 4.23
N PHE A 70 -1.82 -10.40 2.94
CA PHE A 70 -1.71 -11.39 1.88
C PHE A 70 -0.28 -11.96 1.81
N LEU A 71 0.74 -11.10 1.77
CA LEU A 71 2.14 -11.52 1.75
C LEU A 71 2.49 -12.31 3.01
N LYS A 72 2.11 -11.85 4.20
CA LYS A 72 2.35 -12.59 5.45
C LYS A 72 1.75 -14.00 5.44
N LYS A 73 0.58 -14.20 4.81
CA LYS A 73 -0.08 -15.51 4.71
C LYS A 73 0.54 -16.43 3.65
N ASN A 74 1.05 -15.86 2.56
CA ASN A 74 1.51 -16.63 1.40
C ASN A 74 3.05 -16.66 1.24
N MET A 75 3.78 -15.85 2.02
CA MET A 75 5.24 -15.74 2.02
C MET A 75 5.80 -16.10 3.40
N VAL A 76 5.41 -17.26 3.91
CA VAL A 76 6.20 -17.98 4.91
C VAL A 76 7.02 -19.01 4.14
N PRO A 77 8.32 -19.25 4.47
CA PRO A 77 9.10 -20.33 3.87
C PRO A 77 8.43 -21.70 3.98
#